data_AF-A0A6L9HK36-F1
#
_entry.id   AF-A0A6L9HK36-F1
#
_cell.length_a   1.000
_cell.length_b   1.000
_cell.length_c   1.000
_cell.angle_alpha   90.00
_cell.angle_beta   90.00
_cell.angle_gamma   90.00
#
_symmetry.space_group_name_H-M   'P 1'
#
loop_
_entity.id
_entity.type
_entity.pdbx_description
1 polymer ?
#
loop_
_entity_poly.entity_id
_entity_poly.type
_entity_poly.pdbx_seq_one_letter_code
_entity_poly.pdbx_strand_id
1 'polypeptide(L)'
;MMLRPSYNDLIQVVNSGVEPGEEPVVQSRYSIVIATAKRARQLIGGEEATVMERARKPLSVAIDELYQSRVKIINEEPVSEDEEE
;
A
#
# COMPACT_ATOMS: atom_id res chain seq x y z
N MET A 1 19.04 -15.19 5.87
CA MET A 1 17.62 -15.33 5.47
C MET A 1 17.02 -13.94 5.46
N MET A 2 16.72 -13.36 4.29
CA MET A 2 16.07 -12.04 4.24
C MET A 2 14.61 -12.19 4.66
N LEU A 3 14.15 -11.31 5.55
CA LEU A 3 12.74 -11.17 5.84
C LEU A 3 12.02 -10.76 4.55
N ARG A 4 11.05 -11.56 4.11
CA ARG A 4 10.22 -11.31 2.95
C ARG A 4 8.79 -10.98 3.41
N PRO A 5 8.09 -10.06 2.74
CA PRO A 5 8.59 -9.22 1.65
C PRO A 5 9.55 -8.12 2.15
N SER A 6 10.57 -7.81 1.34
CA SER A 6 11.44 -6.64 1.52
C SER A 6 10.81 -5.42 0.84
N TYR A 7 11.33 -4.23 1.13
CA TYR A 7 10.87 -3.00 0.46
C TYR A 7 11.02 -3.06 -1.07
N ASN A 8 12.09 -3.68 -1.57
CA ASN A 8 12.29 -3.82 -3.02
C ASN A 8 11.21 -4.71 -3.63
N ASP A 9 10.79 -5.77 -2.93
CA ASP A 9 9.72 -6.64 -3.40
C ASP A 9 8.39 -5.88 -3.48
N LEU A 10 8.09 -5.07 -2.46
CA LEU A 10 6.87 -4.26 -2.43
C LEU A 10 6.86 -3.21 -3.54
N ILE A 11 7.98 -2.52 -3.77
CA ILE A 11 8.11 -1.53 -4.86
C ILE A 11 7.91 -2.21 -6.23
N GLN A 12 8.50 -3.38 -6.43
CA GLN A 12 8.34 -4.14 -7.68
C GLN A 12 6.89 -4.58 -7.90
N VAL A 13 6.23 -5.14 -6.88
CA VAL A 13 4.82 -5.55 -6.97
C VAL A 13 3.93 -4.37 -7.30
N VAL A 14 4.10 -3.24 -6.60
CA VAL A 14 3.28 -2.04 -6.80
C VAL A 14 3.44 -1.48 -8.21
N ASN A 15 4.66 -1.44 -8.75
CA ASN A 15 4.93 -0.90 -10.08
C ASN A 15 4.78 -1.94 -11.22
N SER A 16 4.45 -3.19 -10.91
CA SER A 16 4.43 -4.29 -11.91
C SER A 16 3.41 -4.10 -13.04
N GLY A 17 2.39 -3.26 -12.83
CA GLY A 17 1.36 -2.96 -13.82
C GLY A 17 1.59 -1.66 -14.61
N VAL A 18 2.74 -0.99 -14.43
CA VAL A 18 3.07 0.27 -15.11
C VAL A 18 3.71 -0.03 -16.46
N GLU A 19 3.24 0.59 -17.55
CA GLU A 19 3.80 0.37 -18.87
C GLU A 19 5.20 1.01 -19.02
N PRO A 20 6.10 0.44 -19.84
CA PRO A 20 7.40 1.04 -20.10
C PRO A 20 7.26 2.46 -20.68
N GLY A 21 7.71 3.46 -19.92
CA GLY A 21 7.62 4.87 -20.29
C GLY A 21 6.60 5.67 -19.50
N GLU A 22 5.72 5.00 -18.74
CA GLU A 22 4.82 5.65 -17.78
C GLU A 22 5.52 5.90 -16.43
N GLU A 23 4.97 6.84 -15.66
CA GLU A 23 5.50 7.16 -14.34
C GLU A 23 5.19 6.03 -13.34
N PRO A 24 6.17 5.56 -12.54
CA PRO A 24 5.93 4.54 -11.54
C PRO A 24 4.99 5.05 -10.45
N VAL A 25 4.08 4.17 -9.98
CA VAL A 25 3.16 4.47 -8.88
C VAL A 25 3.91 4.86 -7.61
N VAL A 26 5.05 4.22 -7.33
CA VAL A 26 5.92 4.58 -6.19
C VAL A 26 7.39 4.56 -6.55
N GLN A 27 8.13 5.56 -6.06
CA GLN A 27 9.58 5.68 -6.25
C GLN A 27 10.38 5.52 -4.95
N SER A 28 9.72 5.58 -3.79
CA SER A 28 10.39 5.62 -2.49
C SER A 28 9.86 4.58 -1.51
N ARG A 29 10.72 4.17 -0.56
CA ARG A 29 10.32 3.34 0.58
C ARG A 29 9.29 4.04 1.47
N TYR A 30 9.34 5.36 1.56
CA TYR A 30 8.40 6.14 2.36
C TYR A 30 6.97 6.02 1.83
N SER A 31 6.78 5.96 0.51
CA SER A 31 5.47 5.75 -0.11
C SER A 31 4.84 4.42 0.33
N ILE A 32 5.63 3.34 0.39
CA ILE A 32 5.19 2.03 0.89
C ILE A 32 4.79 2.10 2.36
N VAL A 33 5.59 2.77 3.19
CA VAL A 33 5.31 2.94 4.63
C VAL A 33 4.00 3.69 4.83
N ILE A 34 3.79 4.79 4.10
CA ILE A 34 2.59 5.61 4.21
C ILE A 34 1.35 4.82 3.76
N ALA A 35 1.44 4.14 2.61
CA ALA A 35 0.33 3.36 2.07
C ALA A 35 -0.07 2.20 3.01
N THR A 36 0.91 1.43 3.49
CA THR A 36 0.64 0.30 4.41
C THR A 36 0.15 0.79 5.78
N ALA A 37 0.58 1.96 6.25
CA ALA A 37 0.04 2.60 7.45
C ALA A 37 -1.40 3.09 7.26
N LYS A 38 -1.72 3.73 6.12
CA LYS A 38 -3.10 4.12 5.77
C LYS A 38 -4.02 2.89 5.74
N ARG A 39 -3.60 1.81 5.07
CA ARG A 39 -4.38 0.56 5.00
C ARG A 39 -4.53 -0.11 6.36
N ALA A 40 -3.49 -0.14 7.19
CA ALA A 40 -3.58 -0.67 8.53
C ALA A 40 -4.63 0.07 9.39
N ARG A 41 -4.75 1.39 9.23
CA ARG A 41 -5.80 2.18 9.91
C ARG A 41 -7.20 1.85 9.42
N GLN A 42 -7.38 1.61 8.12
CA GLN A 42 -8.66 1.15 7.56
C GLN A 42 -9.10 -0.18 8.20
N LEU A 43 -8.19 -1.15 8.30
CA LEU A 43 -8.44 -2.44 8.96
C LEU A 43 -8.80 -2.26 10.44
N ILE A 44 -8.10 -1.38 11.17
CA ILE A 44 -8.44 -1.04 12.56
C ILE A 44 -9.83 -0.38 12.66
N GLY A 45 -10.22 0.39 11.64
CA GLY A 45 -11.54 1.00 11.50
C GLY A 45 -12.66 0.02 11.15
N GLY A 46 -12.35 -1.28 10.99
CA GLY A 46 -13.34 -2.32 10.72
C GLY A 46 -13.53 -2.65 9.24
N GLU A 47 -12.70 -2.11 8.34
CA GLU A 47 -12.69 -2.60 6.96
C GLU A 47 -12.26 -4.07 6.90
N GLU A 48 -12.87 -4.83 5.99
CA GLU A 48 -12.59 -6.25 5.83
C GLU A 48 -11.20 -6.49 5.23
N ALA A 49 -10.47 -7.43 5.83
CA ALA A 49 -9.21 -7.91 5.28
C ALA A 49 -9.45 -8.81 4.06
N THR A 50 -8.73 -8.54 2.98
CA THR A 50 -8.80 -9.29 1.71
C THR A 50 -7.87 -10.51 1.68
N VAL A 51 -7.05 -10.68 2.72
CA VAL A 51 -6.18 -11.82 2.96
C VAL A 51 -6.48 -12.45 4.32
N MET A 52 -6.10 -13.72 4.48
CA MET A 52 -6.39 -14.46 5.70
C MET A 52 -5.81 -13.76 6.95
N GLU A 53 -6.67 -13.40 7.89
CA GLU A 53 -6.36 -12.61 9.08
C GLU A 53 -6.14 -13.52 10.32
N ARG A 54 -5.19 -14.46 10.25
CA ARG A 54 -4.91 -15.35 11.41
C ARG A 54 -4.26 -14.59 12.57
N ALA A 55 -5.04 -13.87 13.37
CA ALA A 55 -4.60 -13.12 14.57
C ALA A 55 -3.34 -12.26 14.32
N ARG A 56 -3.24 -11.67 13.13
CA ARG A 56 -2.07 -10.87 12.71
C ARG A 56 -2.32 -9.41 13.04
N LYS A 57 -1.23 -8.68 13.32
CA LYS A 57 -1.32 -7.22 13.49
C LYS A 57 -1.82 -6.58 12.18
N PRO A 58 -2.69 -5.56 12.24
CA PRO A 58 -3.24 -4.92 11.04
C PRO A 58 -2.19 -4.47 10.02
N LEU A 59 -1.05 -3.96 10.48
CA LEU A 59 0.06 -3.58 9.60
C LEU A 59 0.64 -4.78 8.82
N SER A 60 0.76 -5.94 9.44
CA SER A 60 1.25 -7.15 8.77
C SER A 60 0.25 -7.63 7.71
N VAL A 61 -1.05 -7.51 7.98
CA VAL A 61 -2.11 -7.81 7.02
C VAL A 61 -2.02 -6.85 5.84
N ALA A 62 -1.91 -5.54 6.08
CA ALA A 62 -1.79 -4.52 5.03
C ALA A 62 -0.57 -4.74 4.12
N ILE A 63 0.58 -5.13 4.68
CA ILE A 63 1.79 -5.47 3.88
C ILE A 63 1.52 -6.67 2.98
N ASP A 64 0.84 -7.70 3.49
CA ASP A 64 0.51 -8.89 2.70
C ASP A 64 -0.53 -8.62 1.62
N GLU A 65 -1.56 -7.81 1.93
CA GLU A 65 -2.55 -7.39 0.93
C GLU A 65 -1.86 -6.65 -0.21
N LEU A 66 -0.92 -5.74 0.11
CA LEU A 66 -0.16 -5.00 -0.88
C LEU A 66 0.75 -5.92 -1.70
N TYR A 67 1.47 -6.83 -1.03
CA TYR A 67 2.38 -7.78 -1.69
C TYR A 67 1.63 -8.78 -2.60
N GLN A 68 0.40 -9.13 -2.24
CA GLN A 68 -0.48 -9.98 -3.05
C GLN A 68 -1.33 -9.18 -4.06
N SER A 69 -1.07 -7.88 -4.21
CA SER A 69 -1.82 -6.96 -5.09
C SER A 69 -3.34 -6.95 -4.85
N ARG A 70 -3.78 -7.32 -3.63
CA ARG A 70 -5.21 -7.27 -3.23
C ARG A 70 -5.68 -5.83 -2.98
N VAL A 71 -4.76 -4.95 -2.63
CA VAL A 71 -4.96 -3.51 -2.53
C VAL A 71 -3.96 -2.79 -3.43
N LYS A 72 -4.35 -1.62 -3.95
CA LYS A 72 -3.52 -0.79 -4.81
C LYS A 72 -3.32 0.60 -4.19
N ILE A 73 -2.15 1.17 -4.43
CA ILE A 73 -1.88 2.56 -4.08
C ILE A 73 -2.49 3.42 -5.18
N ILE A 74 -3.40 4.30 -4.80
CA ILE A 74 -3.93 5.34 -5.66
C ILE A 74 -3.31 6.67 -5.22
N ASN A 75 -2.82 7.45 -6.18
CA ASN A 75 -2.41 8.82 -5.92
C ASN A 75 -3.70 9.64 -5.74
N GLU A 76 -3.96 10.08 -4.52
CA GLU A 76 -4.97 11.12 -4.28
C GLU A 76 -4.48 12.37 -5.01
N GLU A 77 -5.32 12.95 -5.88
CA GLU A 77 -5.05 14.31 -6.35
C GLU A 77 -4.92 15.22 -5.12
N PRO A 78 -3.98 16.20 -5.12
CA PRO A 78 -3.87 17.12 -4.01
C PRO A 78 -5.24 17.73 -3.80
N VAL A 79 -5.81 17.54 -2.61
CA VAL A 79 -7.02 18.26 -2.20
C VAL A 79 -6.64 19.73 -2.32
N SER A 80 -7.13 20.42 -3.35
CA SER A 80 -6.95 21.86 -3.48
C SER A 80 -7.48 22.48 -2.20
N GLU A 81 -6.70 23.34 -1.56
CA GLU A 81 -7.04 24.04 -0.32
C GLU A 81 -8.21 25.05 -0.49
N ASP A 82 -9.01 24.92 -1.57
CA ASP A 82 -10.04 25.87 -2.01
C ASP A 82 -11.48 25.46 -1.63
N GLU A 83 -11.69 24.43 -0.78
CA GLU A 83 -13.02 24.08 -0.25
C GLU A 83 -13.18 24.37 1.26
N GLU A 84 -12.64 25.51 1.71
CA GLU A 84 -13.11 26.19 2.92
C GLU A 84 -13.60 27.61 2.56
N GLU A 85 -14.77 27.72 1.91
CA GLU A 85 -15.62 28.93 1.94
C GLU A 85 -17.04 28.60 2.47
#